data_AF-A0A378F845-F1
#
_entry.id   AF-A0A378F845-F1
#
_cell.length_a   1.000
_cell.length_b   1.000
_cell.length_c   1.000
_cell.angle_alpha   90.00
_cell.angle_beta   90.00
_cell.angle_gamma   90.00
#
_symmetry.space_group_name_H-M   'P 1'
#
loop_
_entity.id
_entity.type
_entity.pdbx_description
1 polymer ?
#
loop_
_entity_poly.entity_id
_entity_poly.type
_entity_poly.pdbx_seq_one_letter_code
_entity_poly.pdbx_strand_id
1 'polypeptide(L)'
;MKTGIRMAVAMLAAVSSGAMAAPFSVSSNDMRDGQPLAQQHWFDGFGCTGGNVSPQLAWKNAPAGTRSFAVTVRDPDAPTGSGWWHWTVVNIASSVFSLPAWRGR
;
A
#
# COMPACT_ATOMS: atom_id res chain seq x y z
N MET A 1 -44.09 59.04 12.40
CA MET A 1 -43.77 57.83 11.62
C MET A 1 -42.25 57.72 11.52
N LYS A 2 -41.61 56.88 12.33
CA LYS A 2 -40.15 56.64 12.32
C LYS A 2 -39.95 55.16 12.02
N THR A 3 -39.57 54.84 10.79
CA THR A 3 -39.37 53.47 10.31
C THR A 3 -37.93 53.06 10.63
N GLY A 4 -37.75 52.23 11.66
CA GLY A 4 -36.45 51.67 12.04
C GLY A 4 -36.11 50.46 11.18
N ILE A 5 -35.03 50.55 10.40
CA ILE A 5 -34.44 49.45 9.64
C ILE A 5 -33.82 48.45 10.64
N ARG A 6 -34.30 47.20 10.64
CA ARG A 6 -33.70 46.09 11.38
C ARG A 6 -32.63 45.44 10.50
N MET A 7 -31.35 45.63 10.83
CA MET A 7 -30.26 44.84 10.25
C MET A 7 -30.28 43.45 10.89
N ALA A 8 -30.67 42.43 10.12
CA ALA A 8 -30.49 41.04 10.51
C ALA A 8 -29.10 40.58 10.04
N VAL A 9 -28.18 40.33 10.98
CA VAL A 9 -26.89 39.71 10.72
C VAL A 9 -27.13 38.20 10.62
N ALA A 10 -27.06 37.64 9.41
CA ALA A 10 -27.07 36.20 9.22
C ALA A 10 -25.69 35.64 9.57
N MET A 11 -25.58 34.93 10.69
CA MET A 11 -24.38 34.16 11.03
C MET A 11 -24.31 32.93 10.12
N LEU A 12 -23.39 32.95 9.14
CA LEU A 12 -23.05 31.78 8.34
C LEU A 12 -22.10 30.89 9.16
N ALA A 13 -22.63 29.87 9.84
CA ALA A 13 -21.81 28.86 10.49
C ALA A 13 -21.13 28.01 9.41
N ALA A 14 -19.84 28.26 9.17
CA ALA A 14 -19.03 27.42 8.30
C ALA A 14 -18.84 26.05 8.97
N VAL A 15 -19.54 25.03 8.47
CA VAL A 15 -19.30 23.65 8.87
C VAL A 15 -18.00 23.19 8.22
N SER A 16 -16.92 23.16 8.99
CA SER A 16 -15.64 22.62 8.55
C SER A 16 -15.73 21.11 8.40
N SER A 17 -16.00 20.62 7.19
CA SER A 17 -15.84 19.19 6.88
C SER A 17 -14.36 18.84 6.92
N GLY A 18 -13.92 18.06 7.90
CA GLY A 18 -12.57 17.49 7.93
C GLY A 18 -12.40 16.50 6.78
N ALA A 19 -11.46 16.75 5.88
CA ALA A 19 -11.10 15.80 4.83
C ALA A 19 -10.35 14.61 5.45
N MET A 20 -10.95 13.42 5.41
CA MET A 20 -10.26 12.17 5.76
C MET A 20 -9.47 11.69 4.54
N ALA A 21 -8.16 11.56 4.66
CA ALA A 21 -7.36 10.91 3.63
C ALA A 21 -7.75 9.42 3.53
N ALA A 22 -7.81 8.90 2.31
CA ALA A 22 -8.04 7.47 2.11
C ALA A 22 -6.90 6.65 2.75
N PRO A 23 -7.17 5.43 3.25
CA PRO A 23 -6.14 4.60 3.87
C PRO A 23 -5.06 4.22 2.85
N PHE A 24 -3.82 4.12 3.33
CA PHE A 24 -2.73 3.54 2.57
C PHE A 24 -3.08 2.11 2.20
N SER A 25 -2.94 1.76 0.93
CA SER A 25 -3.31 0.44 0.42
C SER A 25 -2.28 -0.09 -0.56
N VAL A 26 -2.19 -1.41 -0.63
CA VAL A 26 -1.37 -2.17 -1.58
C VAL A 26 -2.25 -3.17 -2.31
N SER A 27 -1.97 -3.39 -3.58
CA SER A 27 -2.67 -4.34 -4.44
C SER A 27 -1.69 -5.03 -5.39
N SER A 28 -2.09 -6.17 -5.91
CA SER A 28 -1.36 -6.92 -6.93
C SER A 28 -2.32 -7.39 -8.01
N ASN A 29 -1.87 -7.39 -9.26
CA ASN A 29 -2.57 -8.07 -10.36
C ASN A 29 -2.29 -9.58 -10.35
N ASP A 30 -1.24 -10.02 -9.65
CA ASP A 30 -0.75 -11.41 -9.68
C ASP A 30 -1.26 -12.22 -8.49
N MET A 31 -1.67 -11.54 -7.41
CA MET A 31 -2.03 -12.18 -6.13
C MET A 31 -3.25 -11.52 -5.48
N ARG A 32 -3.92 -12.28 -4.63
CA ARG A 32 -5.03 -11.81 -3.78
C ARG A 32 -4.81 -12.23 -2.35
N ASP A 33 -5.18 -11.35 -1.42
CA ASP A 33 -5.07 -11.64 0.01
C ASP A 33 -5.85 -12.90 0.39
N GLY A 34 -5.25 -13.72 1.25
CA GLY A 34 -5.79 -15.02 1.69
C GLY A 34 -5.92 -16.10 0.61
N GLN A 35 -5.47 -15.86 -0.63
CA GLN A 35 -5.50 -16.87 -1.69
C GLN A 35 -4.15 -17.59 -1.83
N PRO A 36 -4.14 -18.85 -2.30
CA PRO A 36 -2.89 -19.55 -2.62
C PRO A 36 -2.02 -18.80 -3.63
N LEU A 37 -0.70 -18.85 -3.45
CA LEU A 37 0.25 -18.30 -4.40
C LEU A 37 0.26 -19.10 -5.70
N ALA A 38 0.17 -18.42 -6.85
CA ALA A 38 0.39 -19.02 -8.15
C ALA A 38 1.82 -19.56 -8.29
N GLN A 39 2.00 -20.66 -9.03
CA GLN A 39 3.29 -21.34 -9.19
C GLN A 39 4.41 -20.43 -9.75
N GLN A 40 4.05 -19.38 -10.50
CA GLN A 40 5.01 -18.38 -10.97
C GLN A 40 5.80 -17.70 -9.84
N HIS A 41 5.21 -17.57 -8.64
CA HIS A 41 5.84 -16.96 -7.47
C HIS A 41 6.56 -17.97 -6.57
N TRP A 42 6.39 -19.27 -6.83
CA TRP A 42 7.07 -20.30 -6.06
C TRP A 42 8.57 -20.25 -6.36
N PHE A 43 9.37 -20.70 -5.40
CA PHE A 43 10.81 -20.79 -5.58
C PHE A 43 11.18 -21.81 -6.67
N ASP A 44 12.31 -21.60 -7.35
CA ASP A 44 12.86 -22.46 -8.40
C ASP A 44 14.14 -23.12 -7.85
N GLY A 45 13.95 -24.00 -6.87
CA GLY A 45 15.03 -24.58 -6.06
C GLY A 45 14.50 -25.33 -4.85
N PHE A 46 15.38 -26.07 -4.17
CA PHE A 46 15.06 -26.88 -2.97
C PHE A 46 13.89 -27.87 -3.17
N GLY A 47 13.73 -28.39 -4.40
CA GLY A 47 12.63 -29.28 -4.75
C GLY A 47 11.36 -28.59 -5.24
N CYS A 48 11.30 -27.25 -5.23
CA CYS A 48 10.26 -26.48 -5.88
C CYS A 48 10.61 -26.20 -7.35
N THR A 49 9.60 -26.08 -8.20
CA THR A 49 9.71 -25.85 -9.67
C THR A 49 8.91 -24.63 -10.11
N GLY A 50 8.95 -23.58 -9.28
CA GLY A 50 8.25 -22.33 -9.54
C GLY A 50 8.93 -21.44 -10.56
N GLY A 51 8.32 -20.28 -10.82
CA GLY A 51 8.92 -19.25 -11.67
C GLY A 51 9.97 -18.40 -10.95
N ASN A 52 9.96 -18.40 -9.62
CA ASN A 52 10.74 -17.51 -8.75
C ASN A 52 10.63 -16.03 -9.17
N VAL A 53 9.41 -15.60 -9.52
CA VAL A 53 9.08 -14.25 -9.96
C VAL A 53 8.45 -13.49 -8.81
N SER A 54 8.98 -12.31 -8.47
CA SER A 54 8.32 -11.43 -7.50
C SER A 54 6.95 -10.99 -8.03
N PRO A 55 5.91 -10.89 -7.19
CA PRO A 55 4.62 -10.39 -7.62
C PRO A 55 4.70 -8.91 -7.99
N GLN A 56 3.89 -8.50 -8.96
CA GLN A 56 3.58 -7.11 -9.20
C GLN A 56 2.94 -6.53 -7.94
N LEU A 57 3.40 -5.35 -7.52
CA LEU A 57 2.83 -4.61 -6.39
C LEU A 57 2.54 -3.19 -6.84
N ALA A 58 1.41 -2.64 -6.40
CA ALA A 58 1.08 -1.23 -6.54
C ALA A 58 0.51 -0.73 -5.22
N TRP A 59 0.78 0.53 -4.87
CA TRP A 59 0.26 1.13 -3.65
C TRP A 59 -0.30 2.53 -3.90
N LYS A 60 -1.23 2.94 -3.06
CA LYS A 60 -1.94 4.22 -3.15
C LYS A 60 -2.09 4.85 -1.78
N ASN A 61 -2.29 6.17 -1.77
CA ASN A 61 -2.56 6.97 -0.58
C ASN A 61 -1.44 6.87 0.47
N ALA A 62 -0.18 6.97 0.02
CA ALA A 62 0.95 7.07 0.94
C ALA A 62 0.75 8.28 1.88
N PRO A 63 1.03 8.16 3.19
CA PRO A 63 0.91 9.26 4.13
C PRO A 63 1.68 10.51 3.69
N ALA A 64 1.17 11.69 4.04
CA ALA A 64 1.89 12.94 3.79
C ALA A 64 3.27 12.90 4.47
N GLY A 65 4.32 13.28 3.73
CA GLY A 65 5.69 13.26 4.23
C GLY A 65 6.43 11.92 4.06
N THR A 66 5.84 10.90 3.41
CA THR A 66 6.57 9.68 3.03
C THR A 66 7.83 10.03 2.22
N ARG A 67 8.99 9.58 2.70
CA ARG A 67 10.30 9.82 2.06
C ARG A 67 10.77 8.65 1.19
N SER A 68 10.37 7.44 1.56
CA SER A 68 10.70 6.21 0.85
C SER A 68 9.76 5.09 1.27
N PHE A 69 9.74 4.01 0.48
CA PHE A 69 9.04 2.76 0.82
C PHE A 69 10.03 1.62 1.05
N ALA A 70 9.53 0.58 1.71
CA ALA A 70 10.17 -0.72 1.81
C ALA A 70 9.15 -1.81 1.46
N VAL A 71 9.62 -2.89 0.86
CA VAL A 71 8.84 -4.10 0.57
C VAL A 71 9.54 -5.29 1.20
N THR A 72 8.78 -6.08 1.94
CA THR A 72 9.26 -7.33 2.52
C THR A 72 8.27 -8.46 2.28
N VAL A 73 8.77 -9.64 1.91
CA VAL A 73 7.99 -10.87 1.86
C VAL A 73 8.56 -11.81 2.92
N ARG A 74 7.72 -12.18 3.88
CA ARG A 74 8.11 -13.01 5.03
C ARG A 74 7.12 -14.14 5.24
N ASP A 75 7.64 -15.34 5.40
CA ASP A 75 6.90 -16.52 5.85
C ASP A 75 7.09 -16.67 7.38
N PRO A 76 6.05 -16.45 8.20
CA PRO A 76 6.12 -16.69 9.64
C PRO A 76 6.11 -18.19 10.01
N ASP A 77 5.64 -19.06 9.12
CA ASP A 77 5.37 -20.48 9.39
C ASP A 77 6.60 -21.37 9.09
N ALA A 78 7.62 -20.82 8.43
CA ALA A 78 8.87 -21.53 8.17
C ALA A 78 9.53 -22.00 9.50
N PRO A 79 9.88 -23.30 9.62
CA PRO A 79 10.30 -23.92 10.89
C PRO A 79 11.78 -23.67 11.22
N THR A 80 12.17 -22.40 11.34
CA THR A 80 13.56 -21.96 11.62
C THR A 80 13.72 -21.32 13.00
N GLY A 81 12.62 -21.16 13.74
CA GLY A 81 12.55 -20.35 14.96
C GLY A 81 12.37 -18.84 14.71
N SER A 82 12.57 -18.36 13.48
CA SER A 82 12.44 -16.93 13.12
C SER A 82 11.60 -16.66 11.86
N GLY A 83 11.05 -17.70 11.25
CA GLY A 83 10.41 -17.65 9.93
C GLY A 83 11.44 -17.58 8.80
N TRP A 84 11.02 -17.09 7.63
CA TRP A 84 11.88 -16.92 6.46
C TRP A 84 11.62 -15.59 5.75
N TRP A 85 12.68 -14.85 5.43
CA TRP A 85 12.59 -13.64 4.62
C TRP A 85 12.86 -14.00 3.16
N HIS A 86 11.83 -13.91 2.32
CA HIS A 86 11.92 -14.24 0.90
C HIS A 86 12.41 -13.06 0.06
N TRP A 87 12.07 -11.83 0.45
CA TRP A 87 12.45 -10.64 -0.29
C TRP A 87 12.50 -9.42 0.63
N THR A 88 13.49 -8.56 0.44
CA THR A 88 13.64 -7.27 1.14
C THR A 88 14.16 -6.22 0.17
N VAL A 89 13.38 -5.17 -0.05
CA VAL A 89 13.76 -3.99 -0.84
C VAL A 89 13.53 -2.76 0.01
N VAL A 90 14.53 -1.89 0.10
CA VAL A 90 14.49 -0.67 0.90
C VAL A 90 14.88 0.53 0.04
N ASN A 91 14.68 1.73 0.57
CA ASN A 91 15.02 3.00 -0.10
C ASN A 91 14.33 3.17 -1.46
N ILE A 92 13.14 2.57 -1.64
CA ILE A 92 12.31 2.81 -2.83
C ILE A 92 11.87 4.27 -2.78
N ALA A 93 12.17 5.06 -3.81
CA ALA A 93 11.86 6.48 -3.83
C ALA A 93 10.35 6.73 -3.61
N SER A 94 10.00 7.81 -2.89
CA SER A 94 8.60 8.15 -2.60
C SER A 94 7.75 8.46 -3.85
N SER A 95 8.39 8.70 -4.99
CA SER A 95 7.74 8.89 -6.29
C SER A 95 7.40 7.58 -7.01
N VAL A 96 7.82 6.43 -6.48
CA VAL A 96 7.47 5.11 -7.01
C VAL A 96 6.17 4.65 -6.36
N PHE A 97 5.22 4.20 -7.19
CA PHE A 97 3.91 3.72 -6.75
C PHE A 97 3.63 2.27 -7.14
N SER A 98 4.57 1.62 -7.80
CA SER A 98 4.47 0.22 -8.18
C SER A 98 5.84 -0.41 -8.41
N LEU A 99 5.88 -1.73 -8.23
CA LEU A 99 6.96 -2.60 -8.68
C LEU A 99 6.37 -3.59 -9.70
N PRO A 100 7.00 -3.77 -10.87
CA PRO A 100 6.59 -4.81 -11.81
C PRO A 100 6.91 -6.19 -11.24
N ALA A 101 6.25 -7.22 -11.77
CA ALA A 101 6.73 -8.58 -11.59
C ALA A 101 8.15 -8.69 -12.14
N TRP A 102 9.05 -9.33 -11.40
CA TRP A 102 10.47 -9.36 -11.77
C TRP A 102 11.13 -10.71 -11.44
N ARG A 103 12.00 -11.14 -12.35
CA ARG A 103 12.75 -12.40 -12.25
C ARG A 103 14.22 -12.15 -12.56
N GLY A 104 14.97 -11.54 -11.64
CA GLY A 104 16.39 -11.84 -11.44
C GLY A 104 17.37 -11.67 -12.61
N ARG A 105 17.03 -11.03 -13.73
CA ARG A 105 17.84 -11.02 -14.96
C ARG A 105 17.92 -9.63 -15.57
#